data_AF-A0A5B9ET43-F1
#
_entry.id   AF-A0A5B9ET43-F1
#
_cell.length_a   1.000
_cell.length_b   1.000
_cell.length_c   1.000
_cell.angle_alpha   90.00
_cell.angle_beta   90.00
_cell.angle_gamma   90.00
#
_symmetry.space_group_name_H-M   'P 1'
#
loop_
_entity.id
_entity.type
_entity.pdbx_description
1 polymer ?
#
loop_
_entity_poly.entity_id
_entity_poly.type
_entity_poly.pdbx_seq_one_letter_code
_entity_poly.pdbx_strand_id
1 'polypeptide(L)' 'MRSLACDVIFKIVSLFLVGMAVLAMFGKIRFPGQGRLAAAKCKGCGRYRIGKGPCSCGRGRK' A
#
# COMPACT_ATOMS: atom_id res chain seq x y z
N MET A 1 44.49 6.67 1.49
CA MET A 1 43.41 7.04 0.53
C MET A 1 42.17 6.12 0.56
N ARG A 2 41.95 5.27 1.59
CA ARG A 2 40.76 4.39 1.67
C ARG A 2 39.59 4.97 2.49
N SER A 3 39.84 5.97 3.33
CA SER A 3 38.80 6.55 4.20
C SER A 3 37.71 7.30 3.41
N LEU A 4 38.08 8.14 2.42
CA LEU A 4 37.11 8.95 1.66
C LEU A 4 36.09 8.13 0.86
N ALA A 5 36.45 6.94 0.38
CA ALA A 5 35.57 6.12 -0.48
C ALA A 5 34.45 5.44 0.33
N CYS A 6 34.75 4.99 1.54
CA CYS A 6 33.76 4.36 2.42
C CYS A 6 32.71 5.38 2.90
N ASP A 7 33.14 6.61 3.22
CA ASP A 7 32.25 7.69 3.66
C ASP A 7 31.22 8.08 2.59
N VAL A 8 31.66 8.24 1.34
CA VAL A 8 30.73 8.61 0.25
C VAL A 8 29.75 7.49 -0.07
N ILE A 9 30.19 6.23 -0.07
CA ILE A 9 29.30 5.08 -0.30
C ILE A 9 28.26 4.98 0.82
N PHE A 10 28.69 5.10 2.08
CA PHE A 10 27.78 5.00 3.23
C PHE A 10 26.75 6.13 3.22
N LYS A 11 27.17 7.35 2.86
CA LYS A 11 26.30 8.51 2.72
C LYS A 11 25.27 8.36 1.59
N ILE A 12 25.65 7.80 0.45
CA ILE A 12 24.73 7.54 -0.67
C ILE A 12 23.71 6.46 -0.29
N VAL A 13 24.19 5.36 0.31
CA VAL A 13 23.32 4.25 0.76
C VAL A 13 22.35 4.73 1.85
N SER A 14 22.84 5.52 2.81
CA SER A 14 22.04 6.18 3.85
C SER A 14 20.93 7.04 3.25
N LEU A 15 21.25 7.94 2.32
CA LEU A 15 20.25 8.82 1.69
C LEU A 15 19.20 8.03 0.89
N PHE A 16 19.63 6.97 0.20
CA PHE A 16 18.73 6.11 -0.57
C PHE A 16 17.75 5.34 0.33
N LEU A 17 18.26 4.74 1.42
CA LEU A 17 17.44 4.02 2.41
C LEU A 17 16.43 4.94 3.09
N VAL A 18 16.87 6.14 3.49
CA VAL A 18 15.98 7.15 4.08
C VAL A 18 14.92 7.58 3.07
N GLY A 19 15.29 7.83 1.81
CA GLY A 19 14.34 8.15 0.74
C GLY A 19 13.28 7.06 0.55
N MET A 20 13.69 5.80 0.48
CA MET A 20 12.77 4.66 0.35
C MET A 20 11.83 4.52 1.56
N ALA A 21 12.33 4.73 2.77
CA ALA A 21 11.52 4.70 3.99
C ALA A 21 10.45 5.80 4.01
N VAL A 22 10.82 7.02 3.60
CA VAL A 22 9.89 8.15 3.48
C VAL A 22 8.83 7.83 2.41
N LEU A 23 9.22 7.37 1.23
CA LEU A 23 8.28 6.98 0.18
C LEU A 23 7.33 5.86 0.62
N ALA A 24 7.79 4.90 1.43
CA ALA A 24 6.95 3.84 1.96
C ALA A 24 5.95 4.36 3.01
N MET A 25 6.38 5.24 3.91
CA MET A 25 5.49 5.89 4.89
C MET A 25 4.47 6.80 4.21
N PHE A 26 4.91 7.60 3.24
CA PHE A 26 4.03 8.43 2.42
C PHE A 26 3.12 7.58 1.55
N GLY A 27 3.58 6.47 0.97
CA GLY A 27 2.75 5.53 0.23
C GLY A 27 1.63 4.99 1.11
N LYS A 28 1.93 4.49 2.31
CA LYS A 28 0.93 3.98 3.25
C LYS A 28 -0.13 5.02 3.63
N ILE A 29 0.28 6.27 3.89
CA ILE A 29 -0.63 7.37 4.27
C ILE A 29 -1.38 7.93 3.06
N ARG A 30 -0.77 7.91 1.87
CA ARG A 30 -1.30 8.43 0.61
C ARG A 30 -1.85 7.33 -0.31
N PHE A 31 -2.25 6.17 0.23
CA PHE A 31 -3.11 5.21 -0.46
C PHE A 31 -4.60 5.47 -0.09
N PRO A 32 -5.28 6.53 -0.64
CA PRO A 32 -6.71 6.79 -0.46
C PRO A 32 -7.57 5.82 -1.30
N GLY A 33 -7.26 4.52 -1.21
CA GLY A 33 -7.85 3.48 -2.04
C GLY A 33 -8.22 2.22 -1.27
N GLN A 34 -7.56 1.93 -0.14
CA GLN A 34 -7.81 0.71 0.63
C GLN A 34 -9.26 0.64 1.13
N GLY A 35 -9.83 1.78 1.53
CA GLY A 35 -11.26 1.90 1.87
C GLY A 35 -12.20 1.68 0.67
N ARG A 36 -11.84 2.13 -0.54
CA ARG A 36 -12.63 1.87 -1.75
C ARG A 36 -12.58 0.41 -2.18
N LEU A 37 -11.43 -0.25 -2.08
CA LEU A 37 -11.31 -1.69 -2.34
C LEU A 37 -12.06 -2.53 -1.29
N ALA A 38 -12.02 -2.10 -0.02
CA ALA A 38 -12.80 -2.76 1.04
C ALA A 38 -14.31 -2.54 0.86
N ALA A 39 -14.75 -1.34 0.46
CA ALA A 39 -16.14 -1.04 0.15
C ALA A 39 -16.66 -1.78 -1.09
N ALA A 40 -15.78 -2.08 -2.05
CA ALA A 40 -16.10 -2.91 -3.21
C ALA A 40 -16.25 -4.40 -2.84
N LYS A 41 -15.91 -4.84 -1.62
CA LYS A 41 -16.13 -6.21 -1.16
C LYS A 41 -17.50 -6.36 -0.52
N CYS A 42 -18.12 -7.52 -0.73
CA CYS A 42 -19.33 -7.90 -0.03
C CYS A 42 -19.04 -8.15 1.46
N LYS A 43 -19.71 -7.40 2.36
CA LYS A 43 -19.56 -7.56 3.82
C LYS A 43 -19.89 -8.96 4.35
N GLY A 44 -20.74 -9.72 3.65
CA GLY A 44 -21.16 -11.05 4.08
C GLY A 44 -20.26 -12.21 3.67
N CYS A 45 -19.45 -12.08 2.61
CA CYS A 45 -18.60 -13.18 2.10
C CYS A 45 -17.18 -12.76 1.69
N GLY A 46 -16.83 -11.48 1.76
CA GLY A 46 -15.51 -10.95 1.41
C GLY A 46 -15.17 -10.90 -0.09
N ARG A 47 -16.01 -11.45 -0.98
CA ARG A 47 -15.80 -11.41 -2.45
C ARG A 47 -16.06 -9.99 -2.99
N TYR A 48 -15.31 -9.59 -4.01
CA TYR A 48 -15.55 -8.32 -4.71
C TYR A 48 -16.92 -8.33 -5.41
N ARG A 49 -17.66 -7.22 -5.27
CA ARG A 49 -18.93 -6.97 -5.98
C ARG A 49 -18.61 -6.58 -7.41
N ILE A 50 -18.66 -7.57 -8.31
CA ILE A 50 -18.45 -7.37 -9.75
C ILE A 50 -19.82 -7.05 -10.36
N GLY A 51 -20.04 -5.78 -10.73
CA GLY A 51 -21.32 -5.29 -11.28
C GLY A 51 -22.33 -4.79 -10.23
N LYS A 52 -23.47 -4.28 -10.71
CA LYS A 52 -24.57 -3.70 -9.88
C LYS A 52 -25.50 -4.75 -9.26
N GLY A 53 -25.27 -6.04 -9.52
CA GLY A 53 -26.10 -7.15 -9.05
C GLY A 53 -25.86 -7.55 -7.60
N PRO A 54 -26.83 -8.23 -6.96
CA PRO A 54 -26.64 -8.80 -5.63
C PRO A 54 -25.53 -9.86 -5.64
N CYS A 55 -24.73 -9.93 -4.57
CA CYS A 55 -23.71 -10.96 -4.41
C CYS A 55 -24.37 -12.34 -4.37
N SER A 56 -23.77 -13.29 -5.08
CA SER A 56 -24.20 -14.70 -5.15
C SER A 56 -24.29 -15.37 -3.76
N CYS A 57 -23.65 -14.78 -2.75
CA CYS A 57 -23.67 -15.21 -1.37
C CYS A 57 -24.99 -14.96 -0.62
N GLY A 58 -25.92 -14.17 -1.17
CA GLY A 58 -27.22 -13.83 -0.53
C GLY A 58 -27.15 -12.93 0.71
N ARG A 59 -26.01 -12.89 1.42
CA ARG A 59 -25.77 -12.20 2.71
C ARG A 59 -25.47 -10.70 2.57
N GLY A 60 -26.09 -10.04 1.60
CA GLY A 60 -25.88 -8.62 1.36
C GLY A 60 -27.12 -7.88 0.85
N ARG A 61 -28.30 -8.44 1.13
CA ARG A 61 -29.55 -7.68 1.18
C ARG A 61 -29.68 -7.14 2.60
N LYS A 62 -29.33 -5.88 2.80
CA LYS A 62 -29.92 -5.02 3.83
C LYS A 62 -30.44 -3.81 3.08
#